data_AF-A0A9E4WCM3-F1
#
_entry.id   AF-A0A9E4WCM3-F1
#
_cell.length_a   1.000
_cell.length_b   1.000
_cell.length_c   1.000
_cell.angle_alpha   90.00
_cell.angle_beta   90.00
_cell.angle_gamma   90.00
#
_symmetry.space_group_name_H-M   'P 1'
#
loop_
_entity.id
_entity.type
_entity.pdbx_description
1 polymer ?
#
loop_
_entity_poly.entity_id
_entity_poly.type
_entity_poly.pdbx_seq_one_letter_code
_entity_poly.pdbx_strand_id
1 'polypeptide(L)'
;PFAKLDHDPMEEHCLQLLFGFPELREMAGGLRAEFFQRHENREIFARWLDAGPGLGKDEILAAVRRDGDDEVTGQLDLLSEKPLIPLDTNSRAASLLEVASRLEERNLRNLKSEEVIRFAESPPDLEDGEHDDILRLNQQIKKNEGLRRGQVQEISG
;
A
#
# COMPACT_ATOMS: atom_id res chain seq x y z
N PRO A 1 24.97 8.60 4.96
CA PRO A 1 24.47 7.23 5.19
C PRO A 1 23.18 7.29 6.01
N PHE A 2 22.02 7.14 5.36
CA PHE A 2 20.76 6.95 6.08
C PHE A 2 20.80 5.53 6.63
N ALA A 3 20.90 5.37 7.94
CA ALA A 3 20.69 4.07 8.55
C ALA A 3 19.31 3.60 8.09
N LYS A 4 19.21 2.39 7.50
CA LYS A 4 17.94 1.69 7.48
C LYS A 4 17.51 1.64 8.95
N LEU A 5 16.39 2.28 9.28
CA LEU A 5 15.87 2.19 10.63
C LEU A 5 15.58 0.70 10.88
N ASP A 6 16.13 0.15 11.96
CA ASP A 6 15.90 -1.24 12.38
C ASP A 6 14.46 -1.47 12.88
N HIS A 7 13.62 -0.42 12.80
CA HIS A 7 12.22 -0.42 13.21
C HIS A 7 11.36 0.35 12.21
N ASP A 8 10.10 -0.04 12.10
CA ASP A 8 9.08 0.71 11.37
C ASP A 8 7.89 0.95 12.30
N PRO A 9 7.83 2.10 13.00
CA PRO A 9 6.82 2.36 14.00
C PRO A 9 5.38 2.30 13.47
N MET A 10 5.18 2.58 12.18
CA MET A 10 3.86 2.57 11.56
C MET A 10 3.39 1.13 11.32
N GLU A 11 4.26 0.29 10.77
CA GLU A 11 3.99 -1.14 10.61
C GLU A 11 3.82 -1.83 11.97
N GLU A 12 4.72 -1.55 12.92
CA GLU A 12 4.67 -2.10 14.27
C GLU A 12 3.35 -1.75 14.97
N HIS A 13 2.94 -0.48 14.92
CA HIS A 13 1.67 -0.04 15.52
C HIS A 13 0.47 -0.75 14.88
N CYS A 14 0.46 -0.91 13.55
CA CYS A 14 -0.57 -1.67 12.86
C CYS A 14 -0.64 -3.12 13.35
N LEU A 15 0.49 -3.81 13.42
CA LEU A 15 0.57 -5.19 13.92
C LEU A 15 0.11 -5.30 15.37
N GLN A 16 0.53 -4.38 16.22
CA GLN A 16 0.13 -4.34 17.62
C GLN A 16 -1.39 -4.18 17.79
N LEU A 17 -2.04 -3.35 16.98
CA LEU A 17 -3.51 -3.23 16.98
C LEU A 17 -4.17 -4.56 16.58
N LEU A 18 -3.67 -5.24 15.55
CA LEU A 18 -4.24 -6.50 15.06
C LEU A 18 -4.07 -7.67 16.05
N PHE A 19 -2.95 -7.70 16.79
CA PHE A 19 -2.72 -8.71 17.83
C PHE A 19 -3.44 -8.37 19.14
N GLY A 20 -3.44 -7.10 19.52
CA GLY A 20 -4.05 -6.63 20.76
C GLY A 20 -5.57 -6.76 20.75
N PHE A 21 -6.18 -6.62 19.57
CA PHE A 21 -7.62 -6.46 19.41
C PHE A 21 -8.15 -7.32 18.24
N PRO A 22 -8.33 -8.64 18.43
CA PRO A 22 -8.79 -9.56 17.39
C PRO A 22 -10.12 -9.15 16.75
N GLU A 23 -10.97 -8.39 17.47
CA GLU A 23 -12.21 -7.82 16.96
C GLU A 23 -12.03 -6.88 15.75
N LEU A 24 -10.82 -6.34 15.56
CA LEU A 24 -10.51 -5.45 14.44
C LEU A 24 -10.27 -6.17 13.11
N ARG A 25 -10.21 -7.51 13.12
CA ARG A 25 -9.88 -8.31 11.92
C ARG A 25 -10.81 -8.02 10.74
N GLU A 26 -12.11 -7.87 10.99
CA GLU A 26 -13.09 -7.56 9.94
C GLU A 26 -12.81 -6.20 9.28
N MET A 27 -12.28 -5.24 10.04
CA MET A 27 -11.90 -3.91 9.53
C MET A 27 -10.59 -3.93 8.73
N ALA A 28 -9.76 -4.94 8.96
CA ALA A 28 -8.46 -5.09 8.32
C ALA A 28 -8.53 -5.70 6.92
N GLY A 29 -9.73 -6.00 6.38
CA GLY A 29 -9.89 -6.72 5.11
C GLY A 29 -9.25 -6.06 3.86
N GLY A 30 -8.92 -4.76 3.93
CA GLY A 30 -8.19 -4.04 2.88
C GLY A 30 -6.66 -4.05 3.03
N LEU A 31 -6.14 -4.46 4.19
CA LEU A 31 -4.70 -4.55 4.42
C LEU A 31 -4.10 -5.72 3.65
N ARG A 32 -2.93 -5.49 3.06
CA ARG A 32 -2.20 -6.50 2.28
C ARG A 32 -0.77 -6.61 2.78
N ALA A 33 -0.19 -7.80 2.66
CA ALA A 33 1.19 -8.05 3.07
C ALA A 33 2.18 -7.13 2.34
N GLU A 34 1.89 -6.72 1.10
CA GLU A 34 2.76 -5.82 0.34
C GLU A 34 2.89 -4.41 0.94
N PHE A 35 1.99 -4.02 1.85
CA PHE A 35 2.07 -2.71 2.50
C PHE A 35 3.19 -2.64 3.56
N PHE A 36 3.68 -3.80 4.00
CA PHE A 36 4.77 -3.96 4.95
C PHE A 36 6.11 -4.12 4.21
N GLN A 37 6.96 -3.11 4.34
CA GLN A 37 8.28 -3.06 3.71
C GLN A 37 9.27 -3.98 4.42
N ARG A 38 9.22 -4.02 5.76
CA ARG A 38 10.08 -4.93 6.53
C ARG A 38 9.67 -6.37 6.30
N HIS A 39 10.66 -7.23 6.06
CA HIS A 39 10.42 -8.64 5.83
C HIS A 39 9.77 -9.29 7.05
N GLU A 40 10.31 -9.03 8.24
CA GLU A 40 9.76 -9.57 9.49
C GLU A 40 8.30 -9.19 9.69
N ASN A 41 7.96 -7.90 9.58
CA ASN A 41 6.58 -7.42 9.77
C ASN A 41 5.62 -7.96 8.69
N ARG A 42 6.08 -8.05 7.45
CA ARG A 42 5.29 -8.61 6.35
C ARG A 42 4.96 -10.08 6.59
N GLU A 43 5.95 -10.85 7.02
CA GLU A 43 5.79 -12.27 7.31
C GLU A 43 4.89 -12.48 8.54
N ILE A 44 5.06 -11.67 9.58
CA ILE A 44 4.17 -11.64 10.75
C ILE A 44 2.72 -11.40 10.33
N PHE A 45 2.48 -10.42 9.45
CA PHE A 45 1.14 -10.13 8.94
C PHE A 45 0.58 -11.25 8.07
N ALA A 46 1.40 -11.84 7.17
CA ALA A 46 0.99 -12.95 6.32
C ALA A 46 0.52 -14.15 7.16
N ARG A 47 1.27 -14.50 8.21
CA ARG A 47 0.88 -15.57 9.13
C ARG A 47 -0.35 -15.24 9.94
N TRP A 48 -0.55 -13.97 10.30
CA TRP A 48 -1.79 -13.51 10.93
C TRP A 48 -3.00 -13.67 9.99
N LEU A 49 -2.83 -13.44 8.68
CA LEU A 49 -3.88 -13.75 7.69
C LEU A 49 -4.18 -15.25 7.65
N ASP A 50 -3.14 -16.08 7.60
CA ASP A 50 -3.26 -17.54 7.53
C ASP A 50 -3.90 -18.17 8.78
N ALA A 51 -3.66 -17.58 9.96
CA ALA A 51 -4.27 -18.02 11.22
C ALA A 51 -5.81 -17.94 11.21
N GLY A 52 -6.40 -17.12 10.34
CA GLY A 52 -7.84 -17.01 10.18
C GLY A 52 -8.57 -16.27 11.31
N PRO A 53 -9.89 -16.06 11.16
CA PRO A 53 -10.72 -15.43 12.19
C PRO A 53 -11.05 -16.40 13.33
N GLY A 54 -11.58 -15.85 14.44
CA GLY A 54 -12.13 -16.64 15.55
C GLY A 54 -11.12 -17.08 16.61
N LEU A 55 -9.84 -16.72 16.45
CA LEU A 55 -8.79 -16.95 17.44
C LEU A 55 -8.67 -15.78 18.42
N GLY A 56 -8.41 -16.11 19.69
CA GLY A 56 -8.02 -15.12 20.70
C GLY A 56 -6.58 -14.62 20.50
N LYS A 57 -6.22 -13.55 21.21
CA LYS A 57 -4.87 -12.94 21.14
C LYS A 57 -3.75 -13.96 21.31
N ASP A 58 -3.79 -14.78 22.37
CA ASP A 58 -2.70 -15.72 22.68
C ASP A 58 -2.61 -16.84 21.63
N GLU A 59 -3.75 -17.28 21.09
CA GLU A 59 -3.81 -18.27 20.01
C GLU A 59 -3.25 -17.72 18.70
N ILE A 60 -3.56 -16.47 18.38
CA ILE A 60 -2.98 -15.76 17.23
C ILE A 60 -1.46 -15.67 17.38
N LEU A 61 -0.96 -15.23 18.54
CA LEU A 61 0.47 -15.12 18.79
C LEU A 61 1.18 -16.49 18.68
N ALA A 62 0.56 -17.55 19.19
CA ALA A 62 1.09 -18.91 19.04
C ALA A 62 1.09 -19.37 17.58
N ALA A 63 0.04 -19.06 16.82
CA ALA A 63 -0.07 -19.41 15.40
C ALA A 63 0.99 -18.71 14.57
N VAL A 64 1.23 -17.41 14.79
CA VAL A 64 2.25 -16.63 14.08
C VAL A 64 3.66 -17.10 14.44
N ARG A 65 3.88 -17.50 15.69
CA ARG A 65 5.19 -17.97 16.17
C ARG A 65 5.58 -19.35 15.66
N ARG A 66 4.63 -20.28 15.56
CA ARG A 66 4.90 -21.71 15.29
C ARG A 66 5.80 -21.95 14.07
N ASP A 67 5.62 -21.15 13.02
CA ASP A 67 6.27 -21.35 11.73
C ASP A 67 7.30 -20.23 11.42
N GLY A 68 7.67 -19.44 12.43
CA GLY A 68 8.64 -18.35 12.30
C GLY A 68 10.09 -18.74 12.48
N ASP A 69 10.96 -18.08 11.70
CA ASP A 69 12.39 -18.10 11.94
C ASP A 69 12.77 -17.23 13.15
N ASP A 70 14.05 -17.23 13.51
CA ASP A 70 14.56 -16.50 14.68
C ASP A 70 14.34 -14.98 14.58
N GLU A 71 14.44 -14.41 13.38
CA GLU A 71 14.28 -12.96 13.15
C GLU A 71 12.81 -12.53 13.30
N VAL A 72 11.89 -13.27 12.68
CA VAL A 72 10.46 -13.04 12.81
C VAL A 72 10.00 -13.28 14.25
N THR A 73 10.49 -14.33 14.89
CA THR A 73 10.16 -14.64 16.29
C THR A 73 10.63 -13.52 17.21
N GLY A 74 11.87 -13.04 17.04
CA GLY A 74 12.40 -11.91 17.79
C GLY A 74 11.60 -10.62 17.59
N GLN A 75 11.20 -10.32 16.36
CA GLN A 75 10.36 -9.15 16.07
C GLN A 75 8.96 -9.29 16.72
N LEU A 76 8.36 -10.49 16.69
CA LEU A 76 7.08 -10.76 17.35
C LEU A 76 7.17 -10.57 18.87
N ASP A 77 8.27 -10.98 19.49
CA ASP A 77 8.54 -10.76 20.92
C ASP A 77 8.60 -9.27 21.24
N LEU A 78 9.37 -8.49 20.48
CA LEU A 78 9.45 -7.03 20.65
C LEU A 78 8.09 -6.33 20.54
N LEU A 79 7.27 -6.73 19.56
CA LEU A 79 5.92 -6.21 19.38
C LEU A 79 5.00 -6.53 20.57
N SER A 80 5.17 -7.72 21.15
CA SER A 80 4.34 -8.23 22.26
C SER A 80 4.70 -7.60 23.60
N GLU A 81 5.99 -7.30 23.81
CA GLU A 81 6.48 -6.63 25.03
C GLU A 81 6.16 -5.14 25.06
N LYS A 82 6.09 -4.50 23.89
CA LYS A 82 5.86 -3.06 23.79
C LYS A 82 4.42 -2.71 24.21
N PRO A 83 4.23 -1.86 25.23
CA PRO A 83 2.91 -1.57 25.77
C PRO A 83 2.06 -0.83 24.73
N LEU A 84 0.88 -1.39 24.44
CA LEU A 84 -0.17 -0.70 23.72
C LEU A 84 -0.80 0.35 24.62
N ILE A 85 -0.94 1.57 24.10
CA ILE A 85 -1.72 2.60 24.79
C ILE A 85 -3.16 2.10 24.90
N PRO A 86 -3.79 2.15 26.10
CA PRO A 86 -5.20 1.80 26.24
C PRO A 86 -6.06 2.72 25.38
N LEU A 87 -6.69 2.16 24.36
CA LEU A 87 -7.65 2.83 23.50
C LEU A 87 -9.04 2.23 23.74
N ASP A 88 -10.08 3.07 23.71
CA ASP A 88 -11.46 2.58 23.60
C ASP A 88 -11.71 1.95 22.22
N THR A 89 -12.80 1.20 22.08
CA THR A 89 -13.11 0.46 20.85
C THR A 89 -13.17 1.35 19.60
N ASN A 90 -13.77 2.54 19.69
CA ASN A 90 -13.86 3.45 18.55
C ASN A 90 -12.50 4.03 18.19
N SER A 91 -11.69 4.37 19.20
CA SER A 91 -10.33 4.87 18.99
C SER A 91 -9.41 3.80 18.38
N ARG A 92 -9.56 2.52 18.73
CA ARG A 92 -8.82 1.41 18.11
C ARG A 92 -9.15 1.27 16.62
N ALA A 93 -10.45 1.27 16.31
CA ALA A 93 -10.98 1.18 14.96
C ALA A 93 -10.48 2.35 14.09
N ALA A 94 -10.60 3.57 14.59
CA ALA A 94 -10.10 4.76 13.91
C ALA A 94 -8.57 4.71 13.70
N SER A 95 -7.81 4.30 14.73
CA SER A 95 -6.36 4.19 14.64
C SER A 95 -5.91 3.12 13.63
N LEU A 96 -6.62 1.99 13.54
CA LEU A 96 -6.34 0.96 12.55
C LEU A 96 -6.59 1.47 11.12
N LEU A 97 -7.72 2.15 10.89
CA LEU A 97 -8.04 2.70 9.57
C LEU A 97 -7.03 3.78 9.16
N GLU A 98 -6.62 4.65 10.10
CA GLU A 98 -5.61 5.67 9.84
C GLU A 98 -4.27 5.04 9.46
N VAL A 99 -3.77 4.08 10.26
CA VAL A 99 -2.48 3.45 9.99
C VAL A 99 -2.52 2.62 8.70
N ALA A 100 -3.63 1.93 8.42
CA ALA A 100 -3.82 1.19 7.18
C ALA A 100 -3.79 2.10 5.95
N SER A 101 -4.49 3.23 5.99
CA SER A 101 -4.49 4.21 4.90
C SER A 101 -3.09 4.77 4.64
N ARG A 102 -2.31 5.03 5.69
CA ARG A 102 -0.93 5.52 5.55
C ARG A 102 0.02 4.46 4.99
N LEU A 103 -0.18 3.19 5.37
CA LEU A 103 0.57 2.06 4.84
C LEU A 103 0.29 1.86 3.35
N GLU A 104 -0.98 1.90 2.95
CA GLU A 104 -1.41 1.84 1.56
C GLU A 104 -0.85 3.02 0.75
N GLU A 105 -0.99 4.25 1.25
CA GLU A 105 -0.47 5.44 0.57
C GLU A 105 1.04 5.33 0.34
N ARG A 106 1.79 4.89 1.36
CA ARG A 106 3.24 4.66 1.21
C ARG A 106 3.52 3.61 0.15
N ASN A 107 2.79 2.50 0.14
CA ASN A 107 2.93 1.46 -0.88
C ASN A 107 2.67 2.02 -2.29
N LEU A 108 1.59 2.77 -2.49
CA LEU A 108 1.25 3.40 -3.78
C LEU A 108 2.34 4.38 -4.24
N ARG A 109 2.92 5.17 -3.33
CA ARG A 109 4.06 6.05 -3.64
C ARG A 109 5.28 5.26 -4.10
N ASN A 110 5.57 4.12 -3.49
CA ASN A 110 6.69 3.27 -3.90
C ASN A 110 6.45 2.65 -5.27
N LEU A 111 5.26 2.09 -5.51
CA LEU A 111 4.88 1.52 -6.81
C LEU A 111 4.98 2.57 -7.92
N LYS A 112 4.51 3.79 -7.68
CA LYS A 112 4.64 4.90 -8.63
C LYS A 112 6.10 5.28 -8.89
N SER A 113 6.95 5.21 -7.88
CA SER A 113 8.38 5.49 -8.03
C SER A 113 9.08 4.40 -8.83
N GLU A 114 8.74 3.14 -8.58
CA GLU A 114 9.23 1.99 -9.33
C GLU A 114 8.78 2.02 -10.79
N GLU A 115 7.52 2.38 -11.05
CA GLU A 115 6.98 2.62 -12.38
C GLU A 115 7.83 3.65 -13.13
N VAL A 116 8.10 4.81 -12.53
CA VAL A 116 8.93 5.86 -13.15
C VAL A 116 10.33 5.36 -13.50
N ILE A 117 10.96 4.56 -12.63
CA ILE A 117 12.27 3.97 -12.89
C ILE A 117 12.21 3.00 -14.08
N ARG A 118 11.22 2.09 -14.09
CA ARG A 118 11.02 1.13 -15.20
C ARG A 118 10.80 1.84 -16.54
N PHE A 119 10.01 2.91 -16.57
CA PHE A 119 9.82 3.74 -17.77
C PHE A 119 11.11 4.43 -18.22
N ALA A 120 12.01 4.80 -17.30
CA ALA A 120 13.28 5.42 -17.64
C ALA A 120 14.32 4.40 -18.15
N GLU A 121 14.34 3.20 -17.57
CA GLU A 121 15.30 2.13 -17.90
C GLU A 121 14.90 1.34 -19.15
N SER A 122 13.60 1.19 -19.39
CA SER A 122 13.04 0.57 -20.59
C SER A 122 11.82 1.38 -21.01
N PRO A 123 12.04 2.51 -21.71
CA PRO A 123 10.96 3.25 -22.31
C PRO A 123 10.09 2.28 -23.11
N PRO A 124 8.75 2.30 -22.96
CA PRO A 124 7.89 1.49 -23.80
C PRO A 124 8.24 1.80 -25.25
N ASP A 125 8.38 0.74 -26.03
CA ASP A 125 8.64 0.88 -27.45
C ASP A 125 7.36 1.46 -28.08
N LEU A 126 7.28 2.79 -28.15
CA LEU A 126 6.22 3.50 -28.86
C LEU A 126 6.44 3.38 -30.39
N GLU A 127 7.49 2.67 -30.83
CA GLU A 127 7.87 2.57 -32.24
C GLU A 127 7.01 1.59 -33.05
N ASP A 128 6.18 0.75 -32.43
CA ASP A 128 5.47 -0.31 -33.16
C ASP A 128 4.12 0.11 -33.75
N GLY A 129 3.91 1.38 -34.10
CA GLY A 129 2.75 1.83 -34.91
C GLY A 129 1.35 1.52 -34.34
N GLU A 130 1.22 0.85 -33.18
CA GLU A 130 -0.04 0.45 -32.53
C GLU A 130 -0.90 1.65 -32.15
N HIS A 131 -0.32 2.85 -32.15
CA HIS A 131 -0.96 4.09 -31.76
C HIS A 131 -1.01 5.13 -32.90
N ASP A 132 -0.67 4.74 -34.14
CA ASP A 132 -0.76 5.62 -35.31
C ASP A 132 -2.17 6.16 -35.52
N ASP A 133 -3.19 5.34 -35.22
CA ASP A 133 -4.59 5.75 -35.35
C ASP A 133 -4.97 6.80 -34.30
N ILE A 134 -4.39 6.74 -33.10
CA ILE A 134 -4.57 7.75 -32.05
C ILE A 134 -3.86 9.06 -32.45
N LEU A 135 -2.68 8.98 -33.06
CA LEU A 135 -1.96 10.15 -33.58
C LEU A 135 -2.74 10.82 -34.72
N ARG A 136 -3.28 10.04 -35.67
CA ARG A 136 -4.15 10.53 -36.75
C ARG A 136 -5.40 11.21 -36.21
N LEU A 137 -6.07 10.59 -35.23
CA LEU A 137 -7.26 11.16 -34.59
C LEU A 137 -6.95 12.51 -33.93
N ASN A 138 -5.85 12.60 -33.18
CA ASN A 138 -5.43 13.84 -32.52
C ASN A 138 -5.08 14.95 -33.53
N GLN A 139 -4.42 14.61 -34.63
CA GLN A 139 -4.15 15.57 -35.72
C GLN A 139 -5.45 16.07 -36.35
N GLN A 140 -6.44 15.19 -36.53
CA GLN A 140 -7.73 15.54 -37.10
C GLN A 140 -8.54 16.45 -36.17
N ILE A 141 -8.50 16.21 -34.86
CA ILE A 141 -9.10 17.10 -33.85
C ILE A 141 -8.47 18.49 -33.91
N LYS A 142 -7.13 18.59 -33.92
CA LYS A 142 -6.42 19.88 -34.03
C LYS A 142 -6.80 20.64 -35.30
N LYS A 143 -6.91 19.96 -36.44
CA LYS A 143 -7.35 20.57 -37.70
C LYS A 143 -8.79 21.11 -37.59
N ASN A 144 -9.69 20.34 -37.01
CA ASN A 144 -11.09 20.74 -36.81
C ASN A 144 -11.22 21.91 -35.83
N GLU A 145 -10.38 21.97 -34.80
CA GLU A 145 -10.30 23.13 -33.89
C GLU A 145 -9.80 24.38 -34.59
N GLY A 146 -8.77 24.26 -35.43
CA GLY A 146 -8.27 25.37 -36.25
C GLY A 146 -9.34 25.91 -37.19
N LEU A 147 -10.09 25.03 -37.86
CA LEU A 147 -11.20 25.42 -38.74
C LEU A 147 -12.32 26.14 -37.97
N ARG A 148 -12.69 25.66 -36.78
CA ARG A 148 -13.66 26.35 -35.92
C ARG A 148 -13.17 27.73 -35.52
N ARG A 149 -11.90 27.88 -35.13
CA ARG A 149 -11.33 29.20 -34.78
C ARG A 149 -11.30 30.16 -35.97
N GLY A 150 -10.93 29.69 -37.16
CA GLY A 150 -10.94 30.50 -38.38
C GLY A 150 -12.34 30.95 -38.79
N GLN A 151 -13.34 30.05 -38.68
CA GLN A 151 -14.74 30.40 -38.96
C GLN A 151 -15.30 31.40 -37.95
N VAL A 152 -15.01 31.25 -36.65
CA VAL A 152 -15.45 32.21 -35.61
C VAL A 152 -14.91 33.63 -35.85
N GLN A 153 -13.73 33.76 -36.48
CA GLN A 153 -13.16 35.07 -36.83
C GLN A 153 -13.84 35.74 -38.05
N GLU A 154 -14.40 34.98 -38.99
CA GLU A 154 -15.11 35.55 -40.16
C GLU A 154 -16.57 35.95 -39.86
N ILE A 155 -17.20 35.41 -38.82
CA ILE A 155 -18.57 35.77 -38.40
C ILE A 155 -18.62 37.00 -37.46
N SER A 156 -17.48 37.58 -37.11
CA SER A 156 -17.36 38.78 -36.25
C SER A 156 -16.82 40.01 -36.99
N GLY A 157 -16.80 40.00 -38.33
CA GLY A 157 -16.44 41.13 -39.19
C GLY A 157 -17.64 41.87 -39.74
#